data_AF-A0A437ANL4-F1
#
_entry.id   AF-A0A437ANL4-F1
#
_cell.length_a   1.000
_cell.length_b   1.000
_cell.length_c   1.000
_cell.angle_alpha   90.00
_cell.angle_beta   90.00
_cell.angle_gamma   90.00
#
_symmetry.space_group_name_H-M   'P 1'
#
loop_
_entity.id
_entity.type
_entity.pdbx_description
1 polymer ?
#
loop_
_entity_poly.entity_id
_entity_poly.type
_entity_poly.pdbx_seq_one_letter_code
_entity_poly.pdbx_strand_id
1 'polypeptide(L)' 'MEQRQILPLEAVVSYITNKSKVFLTLKYTEIECKIVGVDEYMNLVIDVNEERMLVKGNNIVVISLAE' A
#
# COMPACT_ATOMS: atom_id res chain seq x y z
N MET A 1 -16.29 -21.45 -9.62
CA MET A 1 -15.02 -20.76 -9.29
C MET A 1 -15.10 -20.42 -7.81
N GLU A 2 -14.25 -21.03 -6.98
CA GLU A 2 -14.22 -20.68 -5.55
C GLU A 2 -13.64 -19.27 -5.39
N GLN A 3 -14.34 -18.40 -4.65
CA GLN A 3 -13.80 -17.10 -4.25
C GLN A 3 -12.75 -17.34 -3.16
N ARG A 4 -11.48 -17.28 -3.54
CA ARG A 4 -10.38 -17.28 -2.56
C ARG A 4 -10.36 -15.94 -1.84
N GLN A 5 -10.48 -15.96 -0.51
CA GLN A 5 -10.22 -14.78 0.31
C GLN A 5 -8.72 -14.47 0.27
N ILE A 6 -8.37 -13.22 -0.04
CA ILE A 6 -6.99 -12.73 -0.03
C ILE A 6 -6.78 -12.00 1.28
N LEU A 7 -5.72 -12.34 2.01
CA LEU A 7 -5.42 -11.65 3.26
C LEU A 7 -4.89 -10.23 2.99
N PRO A 8 -5.13 -9.24 3.86
CA PRO A 8 -4.69 -7.87 3.64
C PRO A 8 -3.19 -7.72 3.34
N LEU A 9 -2.34 -8.46 4.06
CA LEU A 9 -0.90 -8.45 3.82
C LEU A 9 -0.54 -9.08 2.47
N GLU A 10 -1.23 -10.14 2.05
CA GLU A 10 -1.04 -10.75 0.73
C GLU A 10 -1.38 -9.76 -0.39
N ALA A 11 -2.42 -8.95 -0.21
CA ALA A 11 -2.76 -7.89 -1.17
C ALA A 11 -1.64 -6.84 -1.28
N VAL A 12 -1.09 -6.40 -0.15
CA VAL A 12 0.04 -5.43 -0.14
C VAL A 12 1.28 -6.02 -0.81
N VAL A 13 1.64 -7.27 -0.50
CA VAL A 13 2.76 -7.97 -1.14
C VAL A 13 2.54 -8.10 -2.64
N SER A 14 1.31 -8.34 -3.08
CA SER A 14 0.94 -8.34 -4.51
C SER A 14 1.18 -6.98 -5.15
N TYR A 15 0.78 -5.88 -4.51
CA TYR A 15 1.03 -4.52 -5.03
C TYR A 15 2.53 -4.21 -5.17
N ILE A 16 3.35 -4.64 -4.19
CA ILE A 16 4.81 -4.50 -4.25
C ILE A 16 5.38 -5.30 -5.42
N THR A 17 5.00 -6.58 -5.52
CA THR A 17 5.51 -7.52 -6.54
C THR A 17 5.18 -7.04 -7.95
N ASN A 18 3.95 -6.54 -8.14
CA ASN A 18 3.47 -6.06 -9.44
C ASN A 18 3.88 -4.61 -9.74
N LYS A 19 4.59 -3.93 -8.82
CA LYS A 19 4.92 -2.50 -8.92
C LYS A 19 3.69 -1.62 -9.20
N SER A 20 2.55 -2.02 -8.63
CA SER A 20 1.26 -1.38 -8.84
C SER A 20 1.25 0.02 -8.27
N LYS A 21 0.56 0.92 -8.95
CA LYS A 21 0.21 2.23 -8.40
C LYS A 21 -1.02 2.05 -7.51
N VAL A 22 -1.02 2.68 -6.35
CA VAL A 22 -2.07 2.54 -5.33
C VAL A 22 -2.45 3.92 -4.79
N PHE A 23 -3.70 4.05 -4.36
CA PHE A 23 -4.12 5.14 -3.49
C PHE A 23 -3.98 4.69 -2.03
N LEU A 24 -3.22 5.47 -1.28
CA LEU A 24 -3.01 5.31 0.16
C LEU A 24 -3.83 6.38 0.88
N THR A 25 -4.97 5.99 1.44
CA THR A 25 -5.81 6.88 2.24
C THR A 25 -5.27 6.93 3.66
N LEU A 26 -4.80 8.10 4.07
CA LEU A 26 -4.36 8.42 5.43
C LEU A 26 -5.46 9.17 6.19
N LYS A 27 -5.30 9.35 7.50
CA LYS A 27 -6.30 10.04 8.36
C LYS A 27 -6.77 11.41 7.85
N TYR A 28 -5.92 12.14 7.12
CA TYR A 28 -6.19 13.53 6.71
C TYR A 28 -5.92 13.82 5.23
N THR A 29 -5.44 12.83 4.48
CA THR A 29 -4.99 13.04 3.10
C THR A 29 -4.98 11.72 2.35
N GLU A 30 -4.90 11.80 1.02
CA GLU A 30 -4.75 10.65 0.14
C GLU A 30 -3.52 10.85 -0.74
N ILE A 31 -2.76 9.78 -0.93
CA ILE A 31 -1.52 9.81 -1.70
C ILE A 31 -1.56 8.71 -2.75
N GLU A 32 -1.40 9.09 -4.01
CA GLU A 32 -1.13 8.14 -5.08
C GLU A 32 0.37 7.79 -5.08
N CYS A 33 0.71 6.52 -4.88
CA CYS A 33 2.10 6.08 -4.70
C CYS A 33 2.34 4.66 -5.20
N LYS A 34 3.59 4.20 -5.13
CA LYS A 34 3.95 2.78 -5.25
C LYS A 34 4.50 2.28 -3.93
N ILE A 35 4.05 1.11 -3.47
CA ILE A 35 4.60 0.48 -2.27
C ILE A 35 5.85 -0.30 -2.66
N VAL A 36 6.94 -0.08 -1.92
CA VAL A 36 8.25 -0.71 -2.15
C VAL A 36 8.58 -1.73 -1.07
N GLY A 37 8.08 -1.52 0.14
CA GLY A 37 8.32 -2.41 1.27
C GLY A 37 7.24 -2.26 2.34
N VAL A 38 7.09 -3.32 3.14
CA VAL A 38 6.14 -3.41 4.25
C VAL A 38 6.79 -4.18 5.40
N ASP A 39 6.49 -3.81 6.64
CA ASP A 39 6.86 -4.56 7.85
C ASP A 39 5.64 -5.19 8.54
N GLU A 40 5.87 -5.92 9.63
CA GLU A 40 4.83 -6.61 10.40
C GLU A 40 3.79 -5.68 11.06
N TYR A 41 4.08 -4.38 11.14
CA TYR A 41 3.19 -3.35 11.70
C TYR A 41 2.49 -2.52 10.62
N MET A 42 2.57 -2.94 9.34
CA MET A 42 2.03 -2.21 8.19
C MET A 42 2.67 -0.82 8.01
N ASN A 43 3.89 -0.59 8.50
CA ASN A 43 4.65 0.57 8.06
C ASN A 43 5.06 0.33 6.60
N LEU A 44 4.86 1.34 5.76
CA LEU A 44 5.11 1.24 4.33
C LEU A 44 6.27 2.12 3.93
N VAL A 45 7.18 1.57 3.12
CA VAL A 45 8.09 2.36 2.31
C VAL A 45 7.41 2.58 0.97
N ILE A 46 7.20 3.84 0.59
CA ILE A 46 6.52 4.22 -0.65
C ILE A 46 7.40 5.12 -1.52
N ASP A 47 7.20 5.06 -2.83
CA ASP A 47 7.75 6.01 -3.78
C ASP A 47 6.62 6.94 -4.30
N VAL A 48 6.82 8.25 -4.20
CA VAL A 48 5.93 9.32 -4.67
C VAL A 48 6.74 10.25 -5.56
N ASN A 49 6.43 10.31 -6.86
CA ASN A 49 7.14 11.17 -7.83
C ASN A 49 8.68 11.10 -7.70
N GLU A 50 9.23 9.89 -7.60
CA GLU A 50 10.68 9.61 -7.45
C GLU A 50 11.27 9.90 -6.05
N GLU A 51 10.49 10.40 -5.10
CA GLU A 51 10.89 10.51 -3.70
C GLU A 51 10.46 9.29 -2.88
N ARG A 52 11.35 8.81 -2.01
CA ARG A 52 11.09 7.68 -1.12
C ARG A 52 10.72 8.15 0.28
N MET A 53 9.59 7.67 0.79
CA MET A 53 9.04 8.07 2.07
C MET A 53 8.69 6.86 2.94
N LEU A 54 8.73 7.05 4.27
CA LEU A 54 8.22 6.09 5.24
C LEU A 54 6.86 6.55 5.76
N VAL A 55 5.85 5.71 5.64
CA VAL A 55 4.51 5.92 6.21
C VAL A 55 4.29 4.98 7.37
N LYS A 56 3.86 5.52 8.51
CA LYS A 56 3.55 4.72 9.70
C LYS A 56 2.18 4.05 9.57
N GLY A 57 2.12 2.75 9.89
CA GLY A 57 0.92 1.92 9.70
C GLY A 57 -0.32 2.44 10.43
N ASN A 58 -0.13 3.03 11.62
CA ASN A 58 -1.22 3.61 12.41
C ASN A 58 -1.86 4.87 11.82
N ASN A 59 -1.33 5.41 10.71
CA ASN A 59 -1.90 6.52 9.97
C ASN A 59 -2.65 6.08 8.70
N ILE A 60 -2.50 4.81 8.31
CA ILE A 60 -3.13 4.24 7.11
C ILE A 60 -4.54 3.79 7.47
N VAL A 61 -5.51 4.20 6.65
CA VAL A 61 -6.92 3.83 6.78
C VAL A 61 -7.29 2.78 5.73
N VAL A 62 -6.92 3.04 4.47
CA VAL A 62 -7.23 2.17 3.32
C VAL A 62 -6.06 2.16 2.33
N ILE A 63 -5.85 1.01 1.68
CA ILE A 63 -4.98 0.87 0.51
C ILE A 63 -5.85 0.31 -0.62
N SER A 64 -5.94 1.03 -1.75
CA SER A 64 -6.68 0.60 -2.94
C SER A 64 -5.81 0.69 -4.18
N LEU A 65 -6.11 -0.13 -5.20
CA LEU A 65 -5.43 -0.05 -6.48
C LEU A 65 -5.81 1.27 -7.18
N ALA A 66 -4.84 1.96 -7.77
CA ALA A 66 -5.12 3.04 -8.70
C ALA A 66 -5.39 2.40 -10.07
N GLU A 67 -6.59 2.62 -10.62
CA GLU A 67 -7.00 2.11 -11.94
C GLU A 67 -6.14 2.66 -13.09
#